data_AF-A0A1B6FBE5-F1
#
_entry.id   AF-A0A1B6FBE5-F1
#
_cell.length_a   1.000
_cell.length_b   1.000
_cell.length_c   1.000
_cell.angle_alpha   90.00
_cell.angle_beta   90.00
_cell.angle_gamma   90.00
#
_symmetry.space_group_name_H-M   'P 1'
#
loop_
_entity.id
_entity.type
_entity.pdbx_description
1 polymer ?
#
loop_
_entity_poly.entity_id
_entity_poly.type
_entity_poly.pdbx_seq_one_letter_code
_entity_poly.pdbx_strand_id
1 'polypeptide(L)'
;VDAAYAGSAFICPEFRHFLDGIELVDSFNTNPAKWLLMNFDCSCLWVKDRKKLIKSLSVNALSLESDYEGMVFDYRHWCIPLSRRFRSLKMWFVFRAYGISGLQQYIRNHVRLAQLFENHVQKDERFEVLNDVRMGLVCFRLRGKSDKLTAHLLANINNSGKLRMIPARIKGKFIIRFCMSAQPGTEGDIDYAWSVISRYATLLLLHPKTSQGILCQIPLSPEGHNLREHFSFSRSVSHDTFKRLSSDLDGTNPVILLDEAEDINDPFEDSDSTSAREEEHF
;
A
#
# COMPACT_ATOMS: atom_id res chain seq x y z
N VAL A 1 12.33 -3.82 7.72
CA VAL A 1 11.79 -2.52 7.28
C VAL A 1 10.93 -2.70 6.04
N ASP A 2 9.64 -2.32 6.13
CA ASP A 2 8.77 -2.18 4.96
C ASP A 2 8.85 -0.74 4.45
N ALA A 3 9.45 -0.57 3.26
CA ALA A 3 9.50 0.68 2.54
C ALA A 3 8.81 0.54 1.17
N ALA A 4 7.69 -0.21 1.08
CA ALA A 4 7.04 -0.55 -0.17
C ALA A 4 6.82 0.65 -1.12
N TYR A 5 6.36 1.78 -0.59
CA TYR A 5 6.18 3.01 -1.37
C TYR A 5 7.43 3.92 -1.32
N ALA A 6 7.79 4.38 -0.12
CA ALA A 6 8.84 5.36 0.11
C ALA A 6 10.25 4.87 -0.29
N GLY A 7 10.48 3.56 -0.33
CA GLY A 7 11.77 2.97 -0.68
C GLY A 7 12.25 3.33 -2.08
N SER A 8 11.32 3.61 -3.00
CA SER A 8 11.68 4.09 -4.35
C SER A 8 12.29 5.49 -4.32
N ALA A 9 11.95 6.32 -3.32
CA ALA A 9 12.46 7.68 -3.21
C ALA A 9 13.94 7.75 -2.78
N PHE A 10 14.46 6.70 -2.13
CA PHE A 10 15.84 6.67 -1.60
C PHE A 10 16.93 6.60 -2.68
N ILE A 11 16.54 6.45 -3.94
CA ILE A 11 17.43 6.71 -5.07
C ILE A 11 17.88 8.18 -5.11
N CYS A 12 17.08 9.10 -4.57
CA CYS A 12 17.40 10.52 -4.44
C CYS A 12 18.14 10.75 -3.10
N PRO A 13 19.36 11.30 -3.10
CA PRO A 13 20.16 11.48 -1.89
C PRO A 13 19.47 12.26 -0.77
N GLU A 14 18.68 13.28 -1.10
CA GLU A 14 17.99 14.15 -0.14
C GLU A 14 16.94 13.42 0.72
N PHE A 15 16.45 12.25 0.30
CA PHE A 15 15.49 11.44 1.07
C PHE A 15 16.17 10.31 1.86
N ARG A 16 17.49 10.14 1.77
CA ARG A 16 18.18 9.00 2.40
C ARG A 16 18.29 9.09 3.92
N HIS A 17 18.08 10.27 4.51
CA HIS A 17 18.04 10.42 5.97
C HIS A 17 16.91 9.59 6.61
N PHE A 18 15.86 9.22 5.86
CA PHE A 18 14.85 8.27 6.33
C PHE A 18 15.36 6.82 6.43
N LEU A 19 16.55 6.53 5.92
CA LEU A 19 17.24 5.25 6.06
C LEU A 19 18.28 5.25 7.18
N ASP A 20 18.41 6.32 7.97
CA ASP A 20 19.35 6.34 9.09
C ASP A 20 19.02 5.19 10.06
N GLY A 21 20.01 4.35 10.38
CA GLY A 21 19.83 3.12 11.15
C GLY A 21 19.53 1.86 10.33
N ILE A 22 19.48 1.94 8.99
CA ILE A 22 19.19 0.78 8.13
C ILE A 22 20.21 -0.36 8.30
N GLU A 23 21.44 -0.07 8.71
CA GLU A 23 22.49 -1.06 9.00
C GLU A 23 22.13 -2.02 10.15
N LEU A 24 21.21 -1.61 11.02
CA LEU A 24 20.73 -2.39 12.17
C LEU A 24 19.67 -3.43 11.79
N VAL A 25 19.08 -3.34 10.60
CA VAL A 25 17.90 -4.14 10.25
C VAL A 25 18.29 -5.49 9.63
N ASP A 26 17.51 -6.53 9.89
CA ASP A 26 17.72 -7.86 9.29
C ASP A 26 17.23 -7.95 7.84
N SER A 27 16.21 -7.15 7.47
CA SER A 27 15.64 -7.16 6.13
C SER A 27 15.01 -5.83 5.72
N PHE A 28 15.02 -5.56 4.42
CA PHE A 28 14.47 -4.35 3.80
C PHE A 28 13.66 -4.70 2.55
N ASN A 29 12.48 -4.11 2.40
CA ASN A 29 11.62 -4.29 1.24
C ASN A 29 11.22 -2.96 0.60
N THR A 30 11.21 -2.90 -0.73
CA THR A 30 10.57 -1.81 -1.50
C THR A 30 9.87 -2.38 -2.73
N ASN A 31 8.84 -1.69 -3.23
CA ASN A 31 8.09 -2.10 -4.40
C ASN A 31 8.30 -1.12 -5.56
N PRO A 32 9.24 -1.41 -6.48
CA PRO A 32 9.38 -0.63 -7.72
C PRO A 32 8.07 -0.51 -8.53
N ALA A 33 7.16 -1.48 -8.37
CA ALA A 33 5.84 -1.45 -9.00
C ALA A 33 4.88 -0.39 -8.43
N LYS A 34 5.23 0.25 -7.30
CA LYS A 34 4.43 1.34 -6.73
C LYS A 34 4.84 2.70 -7.30
N TRP A 35 6.14 3.01 -7.29
CA TRP A 35 6.59 4.39 -7.57
C TRP A 35 7.94 4.46 -8.29
N LEU A 36 8.30 3.43 -9.06
CA LEU A 36 9.53 3.40 -9.85
C LEU A 36 9.31 2.90 -11.28
N LEU A 37 8.15 3.24 -11.85
CA LEU A 37 7.81 3.02 -13.27
C LEU A 37 7.77 1.56 -13.73
N MET A 38 7.72 0.61 -12.79
CA MET A 38 7.59 -0.81 -13.11
C MET A 38 6.11 -1.19 -13.11
N ASN A 39 5.68 -1.99 -14.08
CA ASN A 39 4.37 -2.61 -14.01
C ASN A 39 4.35 -3.70 -12.91
N PHE A 40 3.18 -3.93 -12.31
CA PHE A 40 2.97 -5.03 -11.36
C PHE A 40 3.20 -6.39 -12.05
N ASP A 41 3.78 -7.41 -11.40
CA ASP A 41 4.31 -7.49 -10.03
C ASP A 41 5.83 -7.13 -9.97
N CYS A 42 6.26 -6.31 -9.00
CA CYS A 42 7.68 -6.07 -8.76
C CYS A 42 7.92 -5.58 -7.33
N SER A 43 8.51 -6.45 -6.51
CA SER A 43 8.93 -6.19 -5.14
C SER A 43 10.35 -6.69 -4.96
N CYS A 44 11.18 -5.93 -4.26
CA CYS A 44 12.57 -6.25 -4.01
C CYS A 44 12.77 -6.40 -2.50
N LEU A 45 13.32 -7.55 -2.11
CA LEU A 45 13.64 -7.90 -0.73
C LEU A 45 15.16 -8.07 -0.60
N TRP A 46 15.74 -7.40 0.37
CA TRP A 46 17.11 -7.61 0.83
C TRP A 46 17.07 -8.21 2.23
N VAL A 47 17.95 -9.18 2.47
CA VAL A 47 18.13 -9.81 3.78
C VAL A 47 19.61 -9.77 4.15
N LYS A 48 19.91 -9.43 5.40
CA LYS A 48 21.27 -9.33 5.94
C LYS A 48 21.93 -10.71 6.05
N ASP A 49 21.17 -11.69 6.55
CA ASP A 49 21.61 -13.08 6.62
C ASP A 49 20.72 -13.98 5.74
N ARG A 50 21.23 -14.32 4.56
CA ARG A 50 20.54 -15.22 3.63
C ARG A 50 20.38 -16.64 4.17
N LYS A 51 21.26 -17.10 5.09
CA LYS A 51 21.21 -18.49 5.59
C LYS A 51 19.94 -18.72 6.38
N LYS A 52 19.51 -17.73 7.18
CA LYS A 52 18.23 -17.76 7.90
C LYS A 52 17.05 -17.93 6.93
N LEU A 53 17.02 -17.16 5.84
CA LEU A 53 15.95 -17.25 4.84
C LEU A 53 15.94 -18.61 4.13
N ILE A 54 17.11 -19.06 3.65
CA ILE A 54 17.25 -20.34 2.94
C ILE A 54 16.88 -21.50 3.84
N LYS A 55 17.35 -21.53 5.10
CA LYS A 55 17.02 -22.60 6.07
C LYS A 55 15.52 -22.73 6.30
N SER A 56 14.78 -21.63 6.29
CA SER A 56 13.34 -21.63 6.52
C SER A 56 12.53 -22.05 5.29
N LEU A 57 13.08 -21.94 4.08
CA LEU A 57 12.38 -22.16 2.81
C LEU A 57 12.96 -23.31 1.98
N SER A 58 14.00 -23.99 2.48
CA SER A 58 14.67 -25.06 1.76
C SER A 58 13.76 -26.27 1.62
N VAL A 59 13.57 -26.71 0.38
CA VAL A 59 12.92 -27.96 0.03
C VAL A 59 13.83 -28.65 -0.97
N ASN A 60 14.31 -29.84 -0.63
CA ASN A 60 15.21 -30.61 -1.47
C ASN A 60 14.48 -31.86 -1.95
N ALA A 61 14.28 -31.95 -3.26
CA ALA A 61 13.77 -33.14 -3.93
C ALA A 61 14.82 -33.58 -4.95
N LEU A 62 15.05 -34.89 -5.07
CA LEU A 62 16.06 -35.46 -5.99
C LEU A 62 15.92 -34.96 -7.43
N SER A 63 14.70 -34.68 -7.89
CA SER A 63 14.42 -34.17 -9.25
C SER A 63 14.86 -32.71 -9.48
N LEU A 64 15.29 -32.01 -8.43
CA LEU A 64 15.67 -30.61 -8.43
C LEU A 64 17.18 -30.40 -8.16
N GLU A 65 17.92 -31.48 -7.99
CA GLU A 65 19.38 -31.46 -7.82
C GLU A 65 20.07 -30.99 -9.10
N SER A 66 21.21 -30.33 -8.93
CA SER A 66 22.01 -29.81 -10.01
C SER A 66 23.48 -29.93 -9.66
N ASP A 67 24.32 -30.27 -10.64
CA ASP A 67 25.77 -30.35 -10.48
C ASP A 67 26.42 -29.02 -10.05
N TYR A 68 25.68 -27.91 -10.13
CA TYR A 68 26.11 -26.57 -9.72
C TYR A 68 25.61 -26.16 -8.34
N GLU A 69 25.04 -27.08 -7.56
CA GLU A 69 24.58 -26.80 -6.21
C GLU A 69 25.74 -26.28 -5.33
N GLY A 70 25.49 -25.17 -4.64
CA GLY A 70 26.53 -24.46 -3.87
C GLY A 70 27.47 -23.57 -4.69
N MET A 71 27.49 -23.67 -6.02
CA MET A 71 28.28 -22.79 -6.90
C MET A 71 27.51 -21.53 -7.34
N VAL A 72 26.18 -21.63 -7.48
CA VAL A 72 25.31 -20.54 -7.95
C VAL A 72 24.21 -20.21 -6.96
N PHE A 73 23.69 -18.97 -7.04
CA PHE A 73 22.54 -18.57 -6.25
C PHE A 73 21.27 -19.20 -6.77
N ASP A 74 20.73 -20.12 -6.00
CA ASP A 74 19.44 -20.72 -6.27
C ASP A 74 18.30 -19.94 -5.58
N TYR A 75 17.54 -19.19 -6.38
CA TYR A 75 16.42 -18.40 -5.90
C TYR A 75 15.18 -19.23 -5.51
N ARG A 76 15.16 -20.55 -5.74
CA ARG A 76 14.08 -21.42 -5.28
C ARG A 76 13.93 -21.35 -3.75
N HIS A 77 15.04 -21.25 -3.03
CA HIS A 77 15.09 -21.16 -1.56
C HIS A 77 14.87 -19.74 -1.02
N TRP A 78 14.48 -18.77 -1.86
CA TRP A 78 14.30 -17.37 -1.47
C TRP A 78 12.84 -16.92 -1.49
N CYS A 79 11.93 -17.79 -1.94
CA CYS A 79 10.51 -17.49 -1.99
C CYS A 79 9.67 -18.72 -1.72
N ILE A 80 8.40 -18.50 -1.34
CA ILE A 80 7.44 -19.57 -1.06
C ILE A 80 7.19 -20.47 -2.29
N PRO A 81 6.91 -19.94 -3.50
CA PRO A 81 6.69 -20.80 -4.66
C PRO A 81 8.01 -21.25 -5.29
N LEU A 82 8.02 -22.48 -5.83
CA LEU A 82 9.13 -23.02 -6.61
C LEU A 82 9.32 -22.26 -7.94
N SER A 83 8.25 -22.15 -8.72
CA SER A 83 8.29 -21.55 -10.05
C SER A 83 8.33 -20.02 -9.99
N ARG A 84 9.21 -19.42 -10.79
CA ARG A 84 9.39 -17.97 -10.85
C ARG A 84 9.61 -17.46 -12.28
N ARG A 85 9.06 -16.29 -12.57
CA ARG A 85 9.20 -15.59 -13.86
C ARG A 85 10.49 -14.75 -13.90
N PHE A 86 10.92 -14.37 -15.10
CA PHE A 86 12.08 -13.49 -15.31
C PHE A 86 11.74 -12.00 -15.04
N ARG A 87 11.40 -11.68 -13.79
CA ARG A 87 10.96 -10.32 -13.39
C ARG A 87 12.05 -9.25 -13.50
N SER A 88 13.32 -9.64 -13.41
CA SER A 88 14.44 -8.70 -13.49
C SER A 88 14.63 -8.10 -14.88
N LEU A 89 14.10 -8.72 -15.94
CA LEU A 89 14.24 -8.20 -17.31
C LEU A 89 13.57 -6.83 -17.47
N LYS A 90 12.34 -6.66 -16.98
CA LYS A 90 11.65 -5.35 -17.02
C LYS A 90 12.37 -4.29 -16.19
N MET A 91 12.91 -4.69 -15.04
CA MET A 91 13.67 -3.81 -14.16
C MET A 91 14.94 -3.31 -14.86
N TRP A 92 15.64 -4.21 -15.55
CA TRP A 92 16.81 -3.88 -16.36
C TRP A 92 16.47 -2.89 -17.49
N PHE A 93 15.36 -3.09 -18.21
CA PHE A 93 14.94 -2.17 -19.26
C PHE A 93 14.64 -0.76 -18.72
N VAL A 94 13.86 -0.65 -17.65
CA VAL A 94 13.52 0.66 -17.07
C VAL A 94 14.78 1.36 -16.55
N PHE A 95 15.69 0.65 -15.89
CA PHE A 95 16.94 1.25 -15.42
C PHE A 95 17.82 1.75 -16.56
N ARG A 96 17.91 0.99 -17.66
CA ARG A 96 18.69 1.40 -18.83
C ARG A 96 18.03 2.51 -19.65
N ALA A 97 16.70 2.51 -19.75
CA ALA A 97 15.97 3.48 -20.55
C ALA A 97 15.92 4.86 -19.89
N TYR A 98 15.65 4.93 -18.58
CA TYR A 98 15.51 6.19 -17.87
C TYR A 98 16.83 6.68 -17.24
N GLY A 99 17.72 5.75 -16.89
CA GLY A 99 18.90 6.04 -16.10
C GLY A 99 18.58 6.52 -14.68
N ILE A 100 19.61 6.64 -13.84
CA ILE A 100 19.43 7.08 -12.45
C ILE A 100 18.89 8.52 -12.37
N SER A 101 19.41 9.43 -13.20
CA SER A 101 19.01 10.85 -13.18
C SER A 101 17.54 11.03 -13.60
N GLY A 102 17.08 10.29 -14.61
CA GLY A 102 15.68 10.35 -15.05
C GLY A 102 14.71 9.82 -13.99
N LEU A 103 15.06 8.71 -13.33
CA LEU A 103 14.25 8.17 -12.23
C LEU A 103 14.22 9.09 -11.00
N GLN A 104 15.36 9.70 -10.65
CA GLN A 104 15.38 10.70 -9.58
C GLN A 104 14.53 11.93 -9.92
N GLN A 105 14.61 12.43 -11.17
CA GLN A 105 13.78 13.56 -11.62
C GLN A 105 12.28 13.23 -11.57
N TYR A 106 11.90 12.00 -11.93
CA TYR A 106 10.54 11.51 -11.81
C TYR A 106 10.02 11.57 -10.37
N ILE A 107 10.78 11.02 -9.40
CA ILE A 107 10.42 11.07 -7.97
C ILE A 107 10.29 12.53 -7.51
N ARG A 108 11.33 13.36 -7.76
CA ARG A 108 11.35 14.78 -7.36
C ARG A 108 10.14 15.54 -7.90
N ASN A 109 9.75 15.30 -9.15
CA ASN A 109 8.56 15.91 -9.72
C ASN A 109 7.28 15.51 -8.97
N HIS A 110 7.09 14.23 -8.66
CA HIS A 110 5.91 13.79 -7.90
C HIS A 110 5.87 14.37 -6.48
N VAL A 111 7.02 14.51 -5.80
CA VAL A 111 7.09 15.18 -4.49
C VAL A 111 6.72 16.65 -4.61
N ARG A 112 7.28 17.35 -5.60
CA ARG A 112 6.98 18.76 -5.88
C ARG A 112 5.48 18.98 -6.19
N LEU A 113 4.86 18.07 -6.94
CA LEU A 113 3.44 18.14 -7.25
C LEU A 113 2.56 17.88 -6.03
N ALA A 114 2.96 16.98 -5.13
CA ALA A 114 2.26 16.77 -3.86
C ALA A 114 2.36 18.01 -2.95
N GLN A 115 3.51 18.67 -2.89
CA GLN A 115 3.68 19.95 -2.18
C GLN A 115 2.85 21.08 -2.81
N LEU A 116 2.74 21.12 -4.14
CA LEU A 116 1.83 22.06 -4.82
C LEU A 116 0.37 21.81 -4.42
N PHE A 117 -0.05 20.55 -4.39
CA PHE A 117 -1.40 20.18 -3.95
C PHE A 117 -1.63 20.55 -2.48
N GLU A 118 -0.67 20.24 -1.60
CA GLU A 118 -0.70 20.64 -0.19
C GLU A 118 -0.92 22.15 -0.03
N ASN A 119 -0.15 22.96 -0.77
CA ASN A 119 -0.28 24.41 -0.75
C ASN A 119 -1.67 24.89 -1.17
N HIS A 120 -2.29 24.24 -2.15
CA HIS A 120 -3.68 24.52 -2.53
C HIS A 120 -4.66 24.20 -1.42
N VAL A 121 -4.49 23.06 -0.74
CA VAL A 121 -5.34 22.67 0.39
C VAL A 121 -5.20 23.64 1.56
N GLN A 122 -3.98 24.04 1.89
CA GLN A 122 -3.71 24.94 3.02
C GLN A 122 -4.23 26.37 2.80
N LYS A 123 -4.31 26.84 1.55
CA LYS A 123 -4.87 28.15 1.20
C LYS A 123 -6.39 28.23 1.35
N ASP A 124 -7.07 27.10 1.45
CA ASP A 124 -8.52 27.04 1.60
C ASP A 124 -8.90 26.71 3.04
N GLU A 125 -9.42 27.70 3.75
CA GLU A 125 -9.76 27.60 5.18
C GLU A 125 -10.76 26.49 5.50
N ARG A 126 -11.51 25.99 4.51
CA ARG A 126 -12.45 24.88 4.67
C ARG A 126 -11.76 23.54 4.90
N PHE A 127 -10.47 23.44 4.58
CA PHE A 127 -9.72 22.19 4.64
C PHE A 127 -8.57 22.25 5.66
N GLU A 128 -8.12 21.06 6.03
CA GLU A 128 -6.88 20.87 6.79
C GLU A 128 -6.11 19.66 6.25
N VAL A 129 -4.78 19.76 6.28
CA VAL A 129 -3.84 18.67 5.97
C VAL A 129 -3.45 18.00 7.28
N LEU A 130 -3.44 16.67 7.32
CA LEU A 130 -3.23 15.88 8.54
C LEU A 130 -1.91 15.11 8.59
N ASN A 131 -1.15 15.10 7.51
CA ASN A 131 0.18 14.51 7.50
C ASN A 131 1.24 15.56 7.17
N ASP A 132 2.46 15.30 7.63
CA ASP A 132 3.66 15.93 7.09
C ASP A 132 3.88 15.40 5.66
N VAL A 133 3.74 16.28 4.66
CA VAL A 133 3.82 15.94 3.23
C VAL A 133 5.30 15.85 2.81
N ARG A 134 5.92 14.72 3.16
CA ARG A 134 7.33 14.46 2.88
C ARG A 134 7.60 13.86 1.49
N MET A 135 6.58 13.29 0.86
CA MET A 135 6.66 12.57 -0.41
C MET A 135 5.39 12.80 -1.25
N GLY A 136 4.98 11.85 -2.10
CA GLY A 136 3.86 12.02 -3.04
C GLY A 136 2.45 11.83 -2.47
N LEU A 137 2.25 11.80 -1.14
CA LEU A 137 0.95 11.55 -0.50
C LEU A 137 0.51 12.73 0.36
N VAL A 138 -0.70 13.25 0.08
CA VAL A 138 -1.36 14.28 0.88
C VAL A 138 -2.64 13.71 1.49
N CYS A 139 -2.72 13.77 2.80
CA CYS A 139 -3.87 13.36 3.62
C CYS A 139 -4.57 14.62 4.10
N PHE A 140 -5.82 14.84 3.67
CA PHE A 140 -6.56 16.05 3.99
C PHE A 140 -8.04 15.74 4.28
N ARG A 141 -8.74 16.70 4.86
CA ARG A 141 -10.19 16.61 5.11
C ARG A 141 -10.83 17.99 5.13
N LEU A 142 -12.17 18.02 5.14
CA LEU A 142 -12.89 19.23 5.52
C LEU A 142 -12.76 19.46 7.03
N ARG A 143 -12.56 20.72 7.42
CA ARG A 143 -12.63 21.15 8.81
C ARG A 143 -14.04 20.97 9.36
N GLY A 144 -14.11 20.74 10.66
CA GLY A 144 -15.36 20.57 11.40
C GLY A 144 -15.45 19.23 12.10
N LYS A 145 -16.42 19.13 13.01
CA LYS A 145 -16.56 18.00 13.95
C LYS A 145 -17.07 16.71 13.30
N SER A 146 -17.69 16.79 12.13
CA SER A 146 -18.37 15.65 11.50
C SER A 146 -17.56 15.03 10.37
N ASP A 147 -17.14 13.79 10.56
CA ASP A 147 -16.51 12.97 9.50
C ASP A 147 -17.45 12.72 8.32
N LYS A 148 -18.78 12.81 8.53
CA LYS A 148 -19.79 12.56 7.49
C LYS A 148 -19.64 13.50 6.30
N LEU A 149 -19.28 14.77 6.53
CA LEU A 149 -19.10 15.73 5.44
C LEU A 149 -17.91 15.36 4.55
N THR A 150 -16.78 14.97 5.14
CA THR A 150 -15.61 14.52 4.38
C THR A 150 -15.91 13.22 3.62
N ALA A 151 -16.64 12.29 4.23
CA ALA A 151 -17.08 11.07 3.56
C ALA A 151 -18.02 11.35 2.37
N HIS A 152 -18.99 12.26 2.53
CA HIS A 152 -19.89 12.68 1.46
C HIS A 152 -19.14 13.39 0.32
N LEU A 153 -18.17 14.24 0.66
CA LEU A 153 -17.31 14.89 -0.33
C LEU A 153 -16.58 13.85 -1.18
N LEU A 154 -15.94 12.88 -0.53
CA LEU A 154 -15.22 11.82 -1.22
C LEU A 154 -16.14 10.98 -2.11
N ALA A 155 -17.30 10.59 -1.59
CA ALA A 155 -18.31 9.84 -2.34
C ALA A 155 -18.76 10.60 -3.60
N ASN A 156 -19.11 11.89 -3.46
CA ASN A 156 -19.57 12.71 -4.58
C ASN A 156 -18.48 12.89 -5.65
N ILE A 157 -17.22 13.04 -5.24
CA ILE A 157 -16.09 13.13 -6.17
C ILE A 157 -15.88 11.81 -6.91
N ASN A 158 -15.84 10.68 -6.18
CA ASN A 158 -15.63 9.36 -6.79
C ASN A 158 -16.80 8.98 -7.74
N ASN A 159 -18.05 9.26 -7.34
CA ASN A 159 -19.24 9.02 -8.18
C ASN A 159 -19.27 9.88 -9.44
N SER A 160 -18.59 11.02 -9.44
CA SER A 160 -18.49 11.86 -10.64
C SER A 160 -17.61 11.27 -11.74
N GLY A 161 -16.78 10.27 -11.42
CA GLY A 161 -15.80 9.67 -12.34
C GLY A 161 -14.62 10.58 -12.70
N LYS A 162 -14.56 11.82 -12.19
CA LYS A 162 -13.49 12.79 -12.54
C LYS A 162 -12.17 12.51 -11.84
N LEU A 163 -12.24 12.05 -10.58
CA LEU A 163 -11.09 11.70 -9.77
C LEU A 163 -11.43 10.42 -9.01
N ARG A 164 -10.39 9.65 -8.68
CA ARG A 164 -10.50 8.53 -7.76
C ARG A 164 -9.54 8.73 -6.60
N MET A 165 -10.10 8.88 -5.41
CA MET A 165 -9.36 8.95 -4.16
C MET A 165 -9.90 7.91 -3.19
N ILE A 166 -9.07 7.55 -2.21
CA ILE A 166 -9.42 6.56 -1.20
C ILE A 166 -9.43 7.19 0.19
N PRO A 167 -10.28 6.72 1.10
CA PRO A 167 -10.29 7.20 2.48
C PRO A 167 -9.18 6.56 3.32
N ALA A 168 -8.97 7.11 4.50
CA ALA A 168 -8.33 6.45 5.64
C ALA A 168 -8.81 7.06 6.96
N ARG A 169 -8.31 6.55 8.08
CA ARG A 169 -8.48 7.15 9.40
C ARG A 169 -7.12 7.43 10.02
N ILE A 170 -6.93 8.63 10.57
CA ILE A 170 -5.75 9.00 11.36
C ILE A 170 -6.25 9.56 12.69
N LYS A 171 -5.83 8.99 13.83
CA LYS A 171 -6.26 9.42 15.18
C LYS A 171 -7.77 9.60 15.30
N GLY A 172 -8.52 8.60 14.84
CA GLY A 172 -9.99 8.60 14.84
C GLY A 172 -10.65 9.53 13.81
N LYS A 173 -9.91 10.33 13.03
CA LYS A 173 -10.45 11.25 12.03
C LYS A 173 -10.52 10.63 10.64
N PHE A 174 -11.68 10.66 9.99
CA PHE A 174 -11.80 10.33 8.56
C PHE A 174 -11.05 11.36 7.70
N ILE A 175 -10.26 10.86 6.75
CA ILE A 175 -9.44 11.66 5.83
C ILE A 175 -9.57 11.14 4.40
N ILE A 176 -9.24 12.02 3.44
CA ILE A 176 -9.08 11.71 2.03
C ILE A 176 -7.59 11.64 1.73
N ARG A 177 -7.17 10.61 0.99
CA ARG A 177 -5.79 10.42 0.53
C ARG A 177 -5.69 10.79 -0.95
N PHE A 178 -4.91 11.83 -1.23
CA PHE A 178 -4.54 12.21 -2.58
C PHE A 178 -3.10 11.79 -2.87
N CYS A 179 -2.91 11.01 -3.92
CA CYS A 179 -1.60 10.59 -4.39
C CYS A 179 -1.58 10.72 -5.92
N MET A 180 -0.65 11.51 -6.45
CA MET A 180 -0.48 11.63 -7.90
C MET A 180 0.14 10.35 -8.46
N SER A 181 -0.58 9.67 -9.36
CA SER A 181 -0.16 8.42 -9.99
C SER A 181 0.03 8.54 -11.52
N ALA A 182 -0.41 9.64 -12.13
CA ALA A 182 -0.30 9.85 -13.57
C ALA A 182 1.18 9.97 -14.01
N GLN A 183 1.44 9.56 -15.26
CA GLN A 183 2.76 9.64 -15.88
C GLN A 183 2.64 10.17 -17.32
N PRO A 184 3.24 11.33 -17.64
CA PRO A 184 3.89 12.27 -16.74
C PRO A 184 2.87 13.07 -15.91
N GLY A 185 3.10 13.22 -14.60
CA GLY A 185 2.30 14.14 -13.78
C GLY A 185 2.70 15.60 -14.04
N THR A 186 1.71 16.48 -14.21
CA THR A 186 1.89 17.91 -14.48
C THR A 186 1.22 18.78 -13.42
N GLU A 187 1.57 20.07 -13.39
CA GLU A 187 0.90 21.05 -12.52
C GLU A 187 -0.58 21.23 -12.90
N GLY A 188 -0.89 21.17 -14.20
CA GLY A 188 -2.26 21.24 -14.68
C GLY A 188 -3.14 20.11 -14.13
N ASP A 189 -2.59 18.91 -13.92
CA ASP A 189 -3.31 17.80 -13.29
C ASP A 189 -3.64 18.10 -11.82
N ILE A 190 -2.72 18.76 -11.10
CA ILE A 190 -2.89 19.18 -9.71
C ILE A 190 -3.94 20.28 -9.61
N ASP A 191 -3.86 21.30 -10.47
CA ASP A 191 -4.82 22.39 -10.53
C ASP A 191 -6.21 21.90 -10.90
N TYR A 192 -6.30 20.97 -11.87
CA TYR A 192 -7.54 20.31 -12.21
C TYR A 192 -8.11 19.54 -11.03
N ALA A 193 -7.30 18.69 -10.37
CA ALA A 193 -7.74 17.91 -9.23
C ALA A 193 -8.27 18.80 -8.11
N TRP A 194 -7.54 19.87 -7.78
CA TRP A 194 -7.96 20.83 -6.76
C TRP A 194 -9.24 21.58 -7.15
N SER A 195 -9.37 22.02 -8.40
CA SER A 195 -10.59 22.69 -8.88
C SER A 195 -11.83 21.80 -8.72
N VAL A 196 -11.70 20.49 -8.98
CA VAL A 196 -12.77 19.52 -8.80
C VAL A 196 -13.12 19.39 -7.32
N ILE A 197 -12.12 19.18 -6.45
CA ILE A 197 -12.31 19.04 -5.00
C ILE A 197 -12.98 20.27 -4.41
N SER A 198 -12.44 21.46 -4.69
CA SER A 198 -12.95 22.73 -4.18
C SER A 198 -14.39 22.99 -4.65
N ARG A 199 -14.71 22.71 -5.92
CA ARG A 199 -16.07 22.84 -6.45
C ARG A 199 -17.05 21.90 -5.76
N TYR A 200 -16.71 20.63 -5.57
CA TYR A 200 -17.59 19.68 -4.87
C TYR A 200 -17.77 20.03 -3.40
N ALA A 201 -16.74 20.55 -2.74
CA ALA A 201 -16.87 21.06 -1.38
C ALA A 201 -17.80 22.27 -1.30
N THR A 202 -17.71 23.22 -2.23
CA THR A 202 -18.65 24.35 -2.30
C THR A 202 -20.10 23.88 -2.47
N LEU A 203 -20.35 22.95 -3.39
CA LEU A 203 -21.69 22.40 -3.63
C LEU A 203 -22.24 21.69 -2.38
N LEU A 204 -21.41 20.89 -1.70
CA LEU A 204 -21.80 20.17 -0.50
C LEU A 204 -22.14 21.12 0.66
N LEU A 205 -21.37 22.19 0.84
CA LEU A 205 -21.54 23.14 1.94
C LEU A 205 -22.72 24.11 1.70
N LEU A 206 -22.98 24.51 0.46
CA LEU A 206 -24.14 25.36 0.10
C LEU A 206 -25.47 24.59 0.14
N HIS A 207 -25.46 23.29 -0.16
CA HIS A 207 -26.67 22.47 -0.21
C HIS A 207 -26.55 21.19 0.66
N PRO A 208 -26.57 21.32 2.01
CA PRO A 208 -26.46 20.17 2.90
C PRO A 208 -27.61 19.17 2.74
N LYS A 209 -28.82 19.67 2.45
CA LYS A 209 -30.07 18.89 2.40
C LYS A 209 -30.26 18.11 1.09
N THR A 210 -29.83 18.67 -0.05
CA THR A 210 -29.96 18.00 -1.36
C THR A 210 -28.98 16.83 -1.51
N SER A 211 -27.87 16.89 -0.79
CA SER A 211 -26.83 15.85 -0.75
C SER A 211 -27.28 14.57 -0.03
N GLN A 212 -28.34 14.64 0.80
CA GLN A 212 -28.98 13.47 1.41
C GLN A 212 -29.87 12.68 0.42
N GLY A 213 -30.31 13.29 -0.68
CA GLY A 213 -31.16 12.63 -1.69
C GLY A 213 -30.38 11.75 -2.67
N ILE A 214 -29.08 11.98 -2.85
CA ILE A 214 -28.18 11.18 -3.71
C ILE A 214 -27.60 9.98 -2.91
N LEU A 215 -28.04 9.80 -1.67
CA LEU A 215 -27.43 8.94 -0.65
C LEU A 215 -28.03 7.53 -0.57
N CYS A 216 -29.04 7.21 -1.37
CA CYS A 216 -29.47 5.82 -1.55
C CYS A 216 -28.60 5.14 -2.61
N GLN A 217 -27.40 4.64 -2.25
CA GLN A 217 -26.73 3.46 -2.87
C GLN A 217 -25.24 3.30 -2.52
N ILE A 218 -24.71 3.91 -1.45
CA ILE A 218 -23.34 3.56 -0.99
C ILE A 218 -23.47 2.74 0.29
N PRO A 219 -23.18 1.42 0.25
CA PRO A 219 -23.14 0.62 1.46
C PRO A 219 -22.02 1.14 2.35
N LEU A 220 -22.37 1.60 3.55
CA LEU A 220 -21.44 1.70 4.67
C LEU A 220 -21.22 0.24 5.12
N SER A 221 -20.12 -0.37 4.65
CA SER A 221 -19.85 -1.83 4.70
C SER A 221 -20.70 -2.65 3.71
N PRO A 222 -20.13 -3.60 2.95
CA PRO A 222 -20.91 -4.45 2.08
C PRO A 222 -21.66 -5.49 2.92
N GLU A 223 -22.90 -5.20 3.30
CA GLU A 223 -23.85 -6.27 3.62
C GLU A 223 -24.10 -7.10 2.36
N GLY A 224 -23.99 -8.41 2.51
CA GLY A 224 -23.92 -9.39 1.42
C GLY A 224 -25.11 -9.31 0.48
N HIS A 225 -24.88 -8.85 -0.75
CA HIS A 225 -25.81 -9.00 -1.86
C HIS A 225 -25.20 -9.87 -2.95
N ASN A 226 -25.89 -10.97 -3.23
CA ASN A 226 -25.59 -11.99 -4.24
C ASN A 226 -25.34 -11.36 -5.62
N LEU A 227 -24.08 -11.27 -6.02
CA LEU A 227 -23.68 -10.98 -7.39
C LEU A 227 -23.78 -12.27 -8.21
N ARG A 228 -24.69 -12.29 -9.18
CA ARG A 228 -24.76 -13.34 -10.20
C ARG A 228 -23.45 -13.38 -11.00
N GLU A 229 -22.96 -14.60 -11.16
CA GLU A 229 -21.66 -14.97 -11.70
C GLU A 229 -21.56 -14.69 -13.21
N HIS A 230 -20.71 -13.72 -13.58
CA HIS A 230 -20.03 -13.76 -14.87
C HIS A 230 -18.53 -13.54 -14.65
N PHE A 231 -17.82 -14.65 -14.51
CA PHE A 231 -16.37 -14.70 -14.35
C PHE A 231 -15.66 -14.57 -15.70
N SER A 232 -14.78 -13.58 -15.85
CA SER A 232 -13.64 -13.69 -16.76
C SER A 232 -12.41 -14.05 -15.92
N PHE A 233 -11.99 -15.31 -16.02
CA PHE A 233 -10.79 -15.79 -15.36
C PHE A 233 -9.54 -15.25 -16.07
N SER A 234 -8.90 -14.25 -15.49
CA SER A 234 -7.44 -14.11 -15.62
C SER A 234 -6.81 -14.93 -14.49
N ARG A 235 -6.19 -16.06 -14.88
CA ARG A 235 -5.65 -17.11 -14.01
C ARG A 235 -4.75 -16.56 -12.88
N SER A 236 -5.16 -16.74 -11.63
CA SER A 236 -4.56 -17.72 -10.68
C SER A 236 -4.98 -17.44 -9.22
N VAL A 237 -6.27 -17.58 -8.91
CA VAL A 237 -6.75 -17.77 -7.53
C VAL A 237 -7.78 -18.89 -7.58
N SER A 238 -7.52 -20.01 -6.88
CA SER A 238 -8.53 -21.07 -6.75
C SER A 238 -9.68 -20.57 -5.86
N HIS A 239 -10.89 -21.07 -6.09
CA HIS A 239 -12.08 -20.70 -5.34
C HIS A 239 -11.89 -20.85 -3.80
N ASP A 240 -11.11 -21.83 -3.37
CA ASP A 240 -10.79 -22.07 -1.96
C ASP A 240 -9.80 -21.05 -1.37
N THR A 241 -8.90 -20.50 -2.19
CA THR A 241 -7.97 -19.44 -1.75
C THR A 241 -8.73 -18.14 -1.49
N PHE A 242 -9.74 -17.84 -2.31
CA PHE A 242 -10.61 -16.68 -2.12
C PHE A 242 -11.45 -16.78 -0.82
N LYS A 243 -12.02 -17.95 -0.54
CA LYS A 243 -12.79 -18.19 0.71
C LYS A 243 -11.95 -18.09 1.98
N ARG A 244 -10.63 -18.31 1.92
CA ARG A 244 -9.72 -18.09 3.06
C ARG A 244 -9.31 -16.63 3.21
N LEU A 245 -9.29 -15.86 2.13
CA LEU A 245 -9.04 -14.41 2.15
C LEU A 245 -10.27 -13.58 2.54
N SER A 246 -11.47 -14.16 2.53
CA SER A 246 -12.72 -13.48 2.87
C SER A 246 -12.97 -13.33 4.38
N SER A 247 -11.92 -13.11 5.16
CA SER A 247 -12.04 -12.49 6.50
C SER A 247 -11.45 -11.10 6.42
N ASP A 248 -12.34 -10.10 6.40
CA ASP A 248 -12.13 -8.64 6.56
C ASP A 248 -10.75 -8.05 6.27
N LEU A 249 -10.20 -8.26 5.06
CA LEU A 249 -8.98 -7.58 4.61
C LEU A 249 -9.17 -7.03 3.20
N ASP A 250 -9.32 -5.70 3.13
CA ASP A 250 -9.23 -4.94 1.90
C ASP A 250 -7.80 -5.04 1.34
N GLY A 251 -7.67 -5.32 0.04
CA GLY A 251 -6.41 -5.60 -0.66
C GLY A 251 -5.39 -4.44 -0.73
N THR A 252 -5.43 -3.52 0.22
CA THR A 252 -4.41 -2.54 0.52
C THR A 252 -4.33 -2.43 2.03
N ASN A 253 -3.39 -3.14 2.67
CA ASN A 253 -3.15 -2.99 4.12
C ASN A 253 -3.16 -1.51 4.49
N PRO A 254 -4.13 -1.03 5.30
CA PRO A 254 -4.01 0.28 5.89
C PRO A 254 -2.77 0.24 6.78
N VAL A 255 -1.84 1.18 6.57
CA VAL A 255 -0.79 1.43 7.56
C VAL A 255 -1.50 2.03 8.77
N ILE A 256 -1.83 1.19 9.74
CA ILE A 256 -2.26 1.63 11.06
C ILE A 256 -0.99 2.14 11.74
N LEU A 257 -0.87 3.46 11.85
CA LEU A 257 0.09 4.07 12.76
C LEU A 257 -0.46 3.84 14.17
N LEU A 258 0.11 2.87 14.88
CA LEU A 258 -0.19 2.64 16.30
C LEU A 258 0.36 3.82 17.09
N ASP A 259 -0.49 4.44 17.92
CA ASP A 259 -0.06 5.45 18.89
C ASP A 259 0.86 4.77 19.94
N GLU A 260 1.86 5.51 20.42
CA GLU A 260 2.72 5.04 21.51
C GLU A 260 1.93 4.94 22.83
N ALA A 261 2.08 3.79 23.48
CA ALA A 261 1.72 3.41 24.85
C ALA A 261 0.22 3.16 25.16
N GLU A 262 -0.10 1.88 25.39
CA GLU A 262 -0.79 1.40 26.60
C GLU A 262 -0.56 -0.13 26.71
N ASP A 263 -0.16 -0.57 27.91
CA ASP A 263 0.28 -1.93 28.25
C ASP A 263 -0.74 -3.01 27.88
N ILE A 264 -0.29 -4.02 27.13
CA ILE A 264 -1.03 -5.28 26.95
C ILE A 264 -0.43 -6.30 27.90
N ASN A 265 -1.18 -6.63 28.95
CA ASN A 265 -0.95 -7.83 29.76
C ASN A 265 -1.07 -9.07 28.88
N ASP A 266 0.00 -9.85 28.84
CA ASP A 266 0.14 -11.14 28.16
C ASP A 266 -0.62 -12.23 28.94
N PRO A 267 -1.59 -12.97 28.36
CA PRO A 267 -2.22 -14.08 29.04
C PRO A 267 -1.61 -15.40 28.55
N PHE A 268 -0.34 -15.65 28.88
CA PHE A 268 0.25 -16.99 28.82
C PHE A 268 1.21 -17.18 30.00
N GLU A 269 0.65 -17.47 31.18
CA GLU A 269 1.36 -18.20 32.23
C GLU A 269 0.55 -19.43 32.66
N ASP A 270 1.22 -20.57 32.48
CA ASP A 270 1.14 -21.90 33.08
C ASP A 270 -0.03 -22.29 34.01
N SER A 271 -0.58 -23.48 33.75
CA SER A 271 -0.97 -24.40 34.82
C SER A 271 -0.84 -25.86 34.37
N ASP A 272 0.25 -26.48 34.85
CA ASP A 272 0.38 -27.82 35.42
C ASP A 272 0.00 -29.10 34.65
N SER A 273 1.09 -29.87 34.45
CA SER A 273 1.27 -31.32 34.67
C SER A 273 0.14 -32.13 35.31
N THR A 274 -0.16 -33.31 34.72
CA THR A 274 0.07 -34.62 35.37
C THR A 274 -0.17 -35.81 34.41
N SER A 275 0.85 -36.69 34.35
CA SER A 275 0.85 -38.16 34.18
C SER A 275 -0.28 -38.88 33.40
N ALA A 276 0.08 -39.71 32.42
CA ALA A 276 0.31 -41.17 32.57
C ALA A 276 0.15 -41.97 31.25
N ARG A 277 1.13 -42.87 31.01
CA ARG A 277 1.04 -44.22 30.40
C ARG A 277 0.70 -44.37 28.89
N GLU A 278 1.61 -45.00 28.12
CA GLU A 278 1.57 -46.42 27.64
C GLU A 278 0.34 -46.66 26.72
N GLU A 279 0.40 -47.09 25.46
CA GLU A 279 1.06 -48.21 24.74
C GLU A 279 0.85 -47.92 23.22
N GLU A 280 1.84 -48.13 22.35
CA GLU A 280 1.95 -49.27 21.42
C GLU A 280 0.87 -49.42 20.31
N HIS A 281 1.40 -49.65 19.09
CA HIS A 281 0.84 -50.36 17.93
C HIS A 281 0.24 -49.61 16.70
N PHE A 282 0.91 -49.92 15.57
CA PHE A 282 0.66 -49.78 14.12
C PHE A 282 1.00 -48.48 13.40
#